data_AF-A0A067XST0-F1
#
_entry.id   AF-A0A067XST0-F1
#
_cell.length_a   1.000
_cell.length_b   1.000
_cell.length_c   1.000
_cell.angle_alpha   90.00
_cell.angle_beta   90.00
_cell.angle_gamma   90.00
#
_symmetry.space_group_name_H-M   'P 1'
#
loop_
_entity.id
_entity.type
_entity.pdbx_description
1 polymer ?
#
loop_
_entity_poly.entity_id
_entity_poly.type
_entity_poly.pdbx_seq_one_letter_code
_entity_poly.pdbx_strand_id
1 'polypeptide(L)'
;LGALGVMGLVAAVYVWYNNTAYPSEFYGPSGPEASQSQAFTFLVRDQKLGAKIASAQGPTGLGKYLMRSPSGEVIFGGETMRFWDMRAPWVEPLRGPNGLDLNKLRTDIQPWQIRRAAEYMTHAPLGSLNSVGGVATEINSVNYVSPRSWLCCAHFFLGFFLWVGHLWHAGRARAAAAGFEKGINRYTEPVLAMRLLD
;
A
#
# COMPACT_ATOMS: atom_id res chain seq x y z
N LEU A 1 23.72 5.06 10.26
CA LEU A 1 23.20 5.17 8.88
C LEU A 1 22.40 3.93 8.48
N GLY A 2 22.98 2.72 8.43
CA GLY A 2 22.26 1.53 7.97
C GLY A 2 20.97 1.25 8.73
N ALA A 3 21.00 1.29 10.07
CA ALA A 3 19.81 1.13 10.90
C ALA A 3 18.72 2.17 10.61
N LEU A 4 19.07 3.44 10.47
CA LEU A 4 18.11 4.50 10.13
C LEU A 4 17.55 4.34 8.72
N GLY A 5 18.35 3.84 7.77
CA GLY A 5 17.88 3.50 6.43
C GLY A 5 16.76 2.47 6.48
N VAL A 6 16.96 1.38 7.25
CA VAL A 6 15.92 0.35 7.46
C VAL A 6 14.70 0.94 8.19
N MET A 7 14.90 1.73 9.25
CA MET A 7 13.78 2.39 9.96
C MET A 7 12.95 3.27 9.03
N GLY A 8 13.57 4.04 8.13
CA GLY A 8 12.88 4.87 7.15
C GLY A 8 12.05 4.04 6.15
N LEU A 9 12.63 2.97 5.60
CA LEU A 9 11.92 2.08 4.68
C LEU A 9 10.75 1.35 5.36
N VAL A 10 10.94 0.90 6.62
CA VAL A 10 9.87 0.29 7.42
C VAL A 10 8.77 1.31 7.69
N ALA A 11 9.11 2.55 8.07
CA ALA A 11 8.13 3.61 8.31
C ALA A 11 7.28 3.92 7.07
N ALA A 12 7.90 3.93 5.88
CA ALA A 12 7.19 4.15 4.61
C ALA A 12 6.12 3.07 4.36
N VAL A 13 6.48 1.78 4.55
CA VAL A 13 5.52 0.67 4.42
C VAL A 13 4.45 0.73 5.53
N TYR A 14 4.85 1.06 6.76
CA TYR A 14 3.94 1.08 7.91
C TYR A 14 2.82 2.10 7.75
N VAL A 15 3.14 3.34 7.34
CA VAL A 15 2.12 4.38 7.11
C VAL A 15 1.23 4.06 5.91
N TRP A 16 1.73 3.30 4.94
CA TRP A 16 0.98 2.95 3.74
C TRP A 16 -0.09 1.89 3.99
N TYR A 17 0.19 0.90 4.85
CA TYR A 17 -0.72 -0.24 5.07
C TYR A 17 -1.44 -0.24 6.42
N ASN A 18 -0.78 0.20 7.50
CA ASN A 18 -1.35 0.07 8.83
C ASN A 18 -2.43 1.14 9.07
N ASN A 19 -3.62 0.74 9.50
CA ASN A 19 -4.72 1.63 9.87
C ASN A 19 -5.05 1.60 11.38
N THR A 20 -4.21 0.94 12.19
CA THR A 20 -4.35 0.88 13.64
C THR A 20 -3.51 1.97 14.32
N ALA A 21 -2.20 1.98 14.07
CA ALA A 21 -1.27 3.01 14.56
C ALA A 21 -1.32 4.28 13.70
N TYR A 22 -1.82 4.19 12.47
CA TYR A 22 -2.15 5.33 11.62
C TYR A 22 -3.65 5.30 11.30
N PRO A 23 -4.52 5.73 12.24
CA PRO A 23 -5.97 5.64 12.06
C PRO A 23 -6.45 6.41 10.83
N SER A 24 -7.33 5.80 10.05
CA SER A 24 -7.83 6.39 8.80
C SER A 24 -8.70 7.63 9.04
N GLU A 25 -9.22 7.81 10.25
CA GLU A 25 -9.87 9.04 10.71
C GLU A 25 -8.95 10.26 10.70
N PHE A 26 -7.64 10.07 10.92
CA PHE A 26 -6.66 11.17 10.96
C PHE A 26 -5.83 11.27 9.69
N TYR A 27 -5.48 10.12 9.09
CA TYR A 27 -4.55 10.04 7.97
C TYR A 27 -5.26 9.81 6.61
N GLY A 28 -6.58 9.66 6.61
CA GLY A 28 -7.34 9.20 5.46
C GLY A 28 -7.17 7.68 5.22
N PRO A 29 -7.89 7.12 4.24
CA PRO A 29 -7.82 5.70 3.93
C PRO A 29 -6.47 5.30 3.35
N SER A 30 -6.04 4.06 3.62
CA SER A 30 -4.97 3.44 2.84
C SER A 30 -5.41 3.20 1.39
N GLY A 31 -4.48 2.96 0.48
CA GLY A 31 -4.80 2.57 -0.90
C GLY A 31 -5.72 1.33 -0.98
N PRO A 32 -5.38 0.22 -0.28
CA PRO A 32 -6.25 -0.94 -0.18
C PRO A 32 -7.65 -0.61 0.38
N GLU A 33 -7.72 0.23 1.41
CA GLU A 33 -8.99 0.60 2.05
C GLU A 33 -9.88 1.42 1.13
N ALA A 34 -9.34 2.40 0.41
CA ALA A 34 -10.08 3.21 -0.56
C ALA A 34 -10.62 2.36 -1.73
N SER A 35 -9.80 1.42 -2.23
CA SER A 35 -10.19 0.50 -3.30
C SER A 35 -11.33 -0.44 -2.89
N GLN A 36 -11.25 -1.02 -1.70
CA GLN A 36 -12.32 -1.87 -1.17
C GLN A 36 -13.58 -1.05 -0.86
N SER A 37 -13.42 0.19 -0.42
CA SER A 37 -14.53 1.13 -0.19
C SER A 37 -15.29 1.46 -1.49
N GLN A 38 -14.59 1.56 -2.61
CA GLN A 38 -15.21 1.71 -3.93
C GLN A 38 -16.08 0.50 -4.29
N ALA A 39 -15.54 -0.72 -4.16
CA ALA A 39 -16.29 -1.94 -4.45
C ALA A 39 -17.53 -2.07 -3.56
N PHE A 40 -17.39 -1.79 -2.27
CA PHE A 40 -18.50 -1.78 -1.32
C PHE A 40 -19.59 -0.75 -1.69
N THR A 41 -19.18 0.48 -2.05
CA THR A 41 -20.11 1.56 -2.41
C THR A 41 -21.00 1.16 -3.58
N PHE A 42 -20.42 0.61 -4.64
CA PHE A 42 -21.18 0.17 -5.81
C PHE A 42 -22.01 -1.09 -5.57
N LEU A 43 -21.49 -2.03 -4.77
CA LEU A 43 -22.26 -3.20 -4.33
C LEU A 43 -23.54 -2.77 -3.61
N VAL A 44 -23.44 -1.85 -2.64
CA VAL A 44 -24.59 -1.35 -1.89
C VAL A 44 -25.58 -0.63 -2.80
N ARG A 45 -25.08 0.24 -3.69
CA ARG A 45 -25.91 0.96 -4.65
C ARG A 45 -26.71 -0.02 -5.51
N ASP A 46 -26.03 -0.99 -6.11
CA ASP A 46 -26.67 -1.91 -7.06
C ASP A 46 -27.61 -2.88 -6.36
N GLN A 47 -27.29 -3.32 -5.15
CA GLN A 47 -28.21 -4.12 -4.34
C GLN A 47 -29.51 -3.36 -4.03
N LYS A 48 -29.42 -2.05 -3.71
CA LYS A 48 -30.60 -1.20 -3.51
C LYS A 48 -31.44 -1.02 -4.78
N LEU A 49 -30.80 -1.11 -5.95
CA LEU A 49 -31.47 -1.13 -7.26
C LEU A 49 -32.04 -2.52 -7.64
N GLY A 50 -31.93 -3.51 -6.76
CA GLY A 50 -32.47 -4.86 -6.96
C GLY A 50 -31.50 -5.86 -7.58
N ALA A 51 -30.21 -5.51 -7.74
CA ALA A 51 -29.22 -6.44 -8.26
C ALA A 51 -28.93 -7.58 -7.27
N LYS A 52 -28.87 -8.82 -7.78
CA LYS A 52 -28.46 -10.00 -7.00
C LYS A 52 -26.93 -10.09 -6.94
N ILE A 53 -26.33 -9.44 -5.95
CA ILE A 53 -24.86 -9.27 -5.85
C ILE A 53 -24.05 -10.58 -5.86
N ALA A 54 -24.63 -11.69 -5.39
CA ALA A 54 -23.97 -13.00 -5.33
C ALA A 54 -23.97 -13.78 -6.65
N SER A 55 -24.96 -13.54 -7.51
CA SER A 55 -25.13 -14.26 -8.78
C SER A 55 -24.87 -13.37 -10.00
N ALA A 56 -24.43 -12.14 -9.77
CA ALA A 56 -24.10 -11.20 -10.84
C ALA A 56 -22.73 -11.57 -11.43
N GLN A 57 -22.75 -12.18 -12.62
CA GLN A 57 -21.55 -12.45 -13.38
C GLN A 57 -21.01 -11.15 -14.02
N GLY A 58 -19.71 -10.94 -13.91
CA GLY A 58 -18.98 -9.89 -14.60
C GLY A 58 -18.56 -10.31 -16.01
N PRO A 59 -18.04 -9.39 -16.83
CA PRO A 59 -17.68 -9.67 -18.23
C PRO A 59 -16.62 -10.77 -18.41
N THR A 60 -15.77 -10.99 -17.41
CA THR A 60 -14.69 -12.00 -17.45
C THR A 60 -15.15 -13.40 -17.03
N GLY A 61 -16.42 -13.56 -16.67
CA GLY A 61 -16.96 -14.78 -16.11
C GLY A 61 -16.83 -14.90 -14.58
N LEU A 62 -15.99 -14.07 -13.94
CA LEU A 62 -15.93 -13.93 -12.49
C LEU A 62 -17.12 -13.16 -11.94
N GLY A 63 -17.38 -13.25 -10.63
CA GLY A 63 -18.44 -12.47 -10.00
C GLY A 63 -18.13 -10.97 -10.02
N LYS A 64 -19.11 -10.14 -10.38
CA LYS A 64 -18.96 -8.69 -10.51
C LYS A 64 -18.67 -8.02 -9.17
N TYR A 65 -19.37 -8.43 -8.11
CA TYR A 65 -19.27 -7.82 -6.78
C TYR A 65 -18.52 -8.69 -5.77
N LEU A 66 -18.73 -10.00 -5.84
CA LEU A 66 -18.15 -10.98 -4.93
C LEU A 66 -17.49 -12.11 -5.72
N MET A 67 -16.34 -12.58 -5.24
CA MET A 67 -15.63 -13.74 -5.80
C MET A 67 -14.88 -14.47 -4.68
N ARG A 68 -14.10 -15.50 -5.03
CA ARG A 68 -13.25 -16.22 -4.07
C ARG A 68 -11.80 -15.78 -4.18
N SER A 69 -11.13 -15.69 -3.03
CA SER A 69 -9.67 -15.62 -2.93
C SER A 69 -9.04 -16.94 -3.42
N PRO A 70 -7.71 -16.99 -3.61
CA PRO A 70 -7.00 -18.24 -3.89
C PRO A 70 -7.19 -19.34 -2.83
N SER A 71 -7.46 -18.96 -1.58
CA SER A 71 -7.72 -19.88 -0.44
C SER A 71 -9.21 -20.12 -0.16
N GLY A 72 -10.11 -19.52 -0.94
CA GLY A 72 -11.54 -19.81 -0.93
C GLY A 72 -12.43 -18.85 -0.13
N GLU A 73 -11.88 -17.87 0.58
CA GLU A 73 -12.66 -16.83 1.26
C GLU A 73 -13.46 -15.98 0.26
N VAL A 74 -14.64 -15.51 0.68
CA VAL A 74 -15.44 -14.55 -0.10
C VAL A 74 -14.82 -13.16 0.02
N ILE A 75 -14.51 -12.56 -1.12
CA ILE A 75 -13.83 -11.25 -1.24
C ILE A 75 -14.58 -10.37 -2.24
N PHE A 76 -14.30 -9.06 -2.25
CA PHE A 76 -14.82 -8.18 -3.30
C PHE A 76 -14.20 -8.52 -4.67
N GLY A 77 -15.01 -8.35 -5.72
CA GLY A 77 -14.64 -8.60 -7.12
C GLY A 77 -13.91 -7.45 -7.80
N GLY A 78 -13.55 -7.64 -9.07
CA GLY A 78 -12.82 -6.66 -9.86
C GLY A 78 -11.35 -6.51 -9.44
N GLU A 79 -10.71 -5.40 -9.80
CA GLU A 79 -9.28 -5.21 -9.54
C GLU A 79 -8.90 -5.18 -8.05
N THR A 80 -9.87 -4.88 -7.17
CA THR A 80 -9.66 -4.89 -5.73
C THR A 80 -9.49 -6.30 -5.16
N MET A 81 -9.61 -7.36 -5.96
CA MET A 81 -9.25 -8.73 -5.56
C MET A 81 -7.84 -8.81 -4.95
N ARG A 82 -6.92 -7.94 -5.38
CA ARG A 82 -5.55 -7.85 -4.86
C ARG A 82 -5.46 -7.29 -3.43
N PHE A 83 -6.54 -6.72 -2.90
CA PHE A 83 -6.59 -6.04 -1.60
C PHE A 83 -7.52 -6.75 -0.61
N TRP A 84 -7.79 -8.04 -0.84
CA TRP A 84 -8.67 -8.83 0.01
C TRP A 84 -8.19 -9.02 1.46
N ASP A 85 -6.88 -8.85 1.70
CA ASP A 85 -6.24 -8.84 3.02
C ASP A 85 -6.59 -7.60 3.86
N MET A 86 -7.19 -6.56 3.26
CA MET A 86 -7.56 -5.34 3.96
C MET A 86 -8.56 -5.63 5.09
N ARG A 87 -8.24 -5.11 6.28
CA ARG A 87 -9.12 -5.16 7.46
C ARG A 87 -9.38 -3.73 7.93
N ALA A 88 -10.64 -3.39 8.18
CA ALA A 88 -11.02 -2.06 8.63
C ALA A 88 -12.32 -2.09 9.46
N PRO A 89 -12.45 -1.26 10.50
CA PRO A 89 -13.58 -1.32 11.43
C PRO A 89 -14.94 -1.15 10.76
N TRP A 90 -15.00 -0.48 9.61
CA TRP A 90 -16.24 -0.29 8.86
C TRP A 90 -16.66 -1.53 8.04
N VAL A 91 -15.76 -2.45 7.70
CA VAL A 91 -16.08 -3.66 6.92
C VAL A 91 -16.09 -4.93 7.77
N GLU A 92 -15.33 -4.98 8.87
CA GLU A 92 -15.24 -6.15 9.75
C GLU A 92 -16.59 -6.71 10.22
N PRO A 93 -17.61 -5.89 10.57
CA PRO A 93 -18.91 -6.43 10.98
C PRO A 93 -19.57 -7.33 9.92
N LEU A 94 -19.26 -7.11 8.64
CA LEU A 94 -19.80 -7.84 7.48
C LEU A 94 -19.00 -9.10 7.13
N ARG A 95 -17.92 -9.37 7.87
CA ARG A 95 -17.09 -10.56 7.69
C ARG A 95 -17.57 -11.68 8.62
N GLY A 96 -17.42 -12.92 8.16
CA GLY A 96 -17.67 -14.16 8.88
C GLY A 96 -16.48 -15.11 8.75
N PRO A 97 -16.60 -16.38 9.19
CA PRO A 97 -15.49 -17.35 9.17
C PRO A 97 -14.90 -17.61 7.78
N ASN A 98 -15.69 -17.44 6.72
CA ASN A 98 -15.30 -17.72 5.34
C ASN A 98 -15.13 -16.44 4.49
N GLY A 99 -14.78 -15.31 5.10
CA GLY A 99 -14.69 -14.01 4.42
C GLY A 99 -15.97 -13.20 4.51
N LEU A 100 -16.30 -12.40 3.50
CA LEU A 100 -17.51 -11.57 3.48
C LEU A 100 -18.79 -12.44 3.54
N ASP A 101 -19.68 -12.13 4.48
CA ASP A 101 -20.90 -12.89 4.70
C ASP A 101 -22.05 -12.33 3.85
N LEU A 102 -22.60 -13.17 2.98
CA LEU A 102 -23.66 -12.78 2.06
C LEU A 102 -24.97 -12.39 2.77
N ASN A 103 -25.32 -13.02 3.89
CA ASN A 103 -26.52 -12.66 4.62
C ASN A 103 -26.33 -11.28 5.24
N LYS A 104 -25.19 -11.04 5.90
CA LYS A 104 -24.88 -9.72 6.46
C LYS A 104 -24.83 -8.62 5.42
N LEU A 105 -24.26 -8.88 4.23
CA LEU A 105 -24.25 -7.92 3.12
C LEU A 105 -25.66 -7.58 2.62
N ARG A 106 -26.63 -8.50 2.78
CA ARG A 106 -28.01 -8.27 2.37
C ARG A 106 -28.81 -7.49 3.42
N THR A 107 -28.59 -7.77 4.70
CA THR A 107 -29.49 -7.31 5.77
C THR A 107 -28.87 -6.31 6.74
N ASP A 108 -27.55 -6.33 6.93
CA ASP A 108 -26.93 -5.72 8.12
C ASP A 108 -26.12 -4.47 7.79
N ILE A 109 -26.04 -4.05 6.53
CA ILE A 109 -25.30 -2.86 6.12
C ILE A 109 -25.93 -1.60 6.71
N GLN A 110 -25.13 -0.87 7.49
CA GLN A 110 -25.56 0.32 8.19
C GLN A 110 -25.29 1.61 7.38
N PRO A 111 -26.12 2.65 7.53
CA PRO A 111 -25.90 3.94 6.86
C PRO A 111 -24.52 4.57 7.15
N TRP A 112 -23.97 4.35 8.35
CA TRP A 112 -22.64 4.86 8.70
C TRP A 112 -21.51 4.16 7.94
N GLN A 113 -21.64 2.85 7.65
CA GLN A 113 -20.68 2.12 6.81
C GLN A 113 -20.71 2.65 5.38
N ILE A 114 -21.91 2.94 4.86
CA ILE A 114 -22.09 3.53 3.53
C ILE A 114 -21.42 4.90 3.45
N ARG A 115 -21.64 5.78 4.43
CA ARG A 115 -20.99 7.10 4.47
C ARG A 115 -19.47 6.97 4.54
N ARG A 116 -18.97 6.10 5.42
CA ARG A 116 -17.53 5.88 5.59
C ARG A 116 -16.87 5.36 4.32
N ALA A 117 -17.47 4.38 3.65
CA ALA A 117 -16.95 3.87 2.39
C ALA A 117 -17.03 4.90 1.25
N ALA A 118 -18.11 5.69 1.17
CA ALA A 118 -18.21 6.76 0.20
C ALA A 118 -17.13 7.84 0.42
N GLU A 119 -16.89 8.23 1.67
CA GLU A 119 -15.81 9.15 2.07
C GLU A 119 -14.43 8.59 1.68
N TYR A 120 -14.15 7.32 2.01
CA TYR A 120 -12.85 6.72 1.74
C TYR A 120 -12.60 6.44 0.26
N MET A 121 -13.63 6.10 -0.52
CA MET A 121 -13.52 6.00 -1.97
C MET A 121 -13.12 7.35 -2.60
N THR A 122 -13.70 8.46 -2.13
CA THR A 122 -13.44 9.80 -2.70
C THR A 122 -12.19 10.49 -2.16
N HIS A 123 -11.57 9.94 -1.10
CA HIS A 123 -10.32 10.42 -0.53
C HIS A 123 -9.17 9.42 -0.70
N ALA A 124 -9.23 8.59 -1.74
CA ALA A 124 -8.16 7.68 -2.11
C ALA A 124 -6.81 8.41 -2.17
N PRO A 125 -5.68 7.79 -1.77
CA PRO A 125 -4.38 8.45 -1.66
C PRO A 125 -3.69 8.67 -3.02
N LEU A 126 -4.39 9.30 -3.96
CA LEU A 126 -3.94 9.66 -5.30
C LEU A 126 -4.06 11.18 -5.49
N GLY A 127 -3.03 11.78 -6.07
CA GLY A 127 -3.02 13.18 -6.46
C GLY A 127 -1.68 13.56 -7.09
N SER A 128 -1.64 14.73 -7.71
CA SER A 128 -0.45 15.26 -8.36
C SER A 128 0.50 15.97 -7.38
N LEU A 129 1.73 16.24 -7.82
CA LEU A 129 2.72 16.95 -7.01
C LEU A 129 2.28 18.39 -6.65
N ASN A 130 1.49 19.04 -7.50
CA ASN A 130 0.90 20.36 -7.24
C ASN A 130 -0.45 20.27 -6.48
N SER A 131 -0.71 19.14 -5.81
CA SER A 131 -1.86 18.89 -4.94
C SER A 131 -3.23 18.85 -5.61
N VAL A 132 -3.31 18.45 -6.88
CA VAL A 132 -4.59 18.15 -7.54
C VAL A 132 -4.98 16.72 -7.19
N GLY A 133 -6.07 16.56 -6.44
CA GLY A 133 -6.54 15.25 -5.98
C GLY A 133 -7.23 14.46 -7.09
N GLY A 134 -7.08 13.15 -7.06
CA GLY A 134 -7.69 12.23 -8.03
C GLY A 134 -6.66 11.52 -8.92
N VAL A 135 -7.15 10.98 -10.02
CA VAL A 135 -6.31 10.26 -11.01
C VAL A 135 -5.46 11.25 -11.82
N ALA A 136 -4.43 10.76 -12.52
CA ALA A 136 -3.53 11.62 -13.29
C ALA A 136 -4.21 12.40 -14.43
N THR A 137 -5.39 11.98 -14.86
CA THR A 137 -6.21 12.65 -15.88
C THR A 137 -7.33 13.52 -15.28
N GLU A 138 -7.34 13.74 -13.97
CA GLU A 138 -8.33 14.57 -13.29
C GLU A 138 -8.10 16.05 -13.63
N ILE A 139 -9.19 16.81 -13.75
CA ILE A 139 -9.11 18.26 -13.95
C ILE A 139 -8.78 18.99 -12.63
N ASN A 140 -8.19 20.18 -12.74
CA ASN A 140 -7.91 21.02 -11.57
C ASN A 140 -9.22 21.45 -10.89
N SER A 141 -9.53 20.84 -9.74
CA SER A 141 -10.76 21.12 -8.99
C SER A 141 -10.58 20.90 -7.49
N VAL A 142 -10.07 19.73 -7.09
CA VAL A 142 -9.91 19.34 -5.69
C VAL A 142 -8.44 19.51 -5.28
N ASN A 143 -8.18 20.30 -4.25
CA ASN A 143 -6.85 20.46 -3.67
C ASN A 143 -6.64 19.42 -2.56
N TYR A 144 -6.08 18.25 -2.91
CA TYR A 144 -5.91 17.14 -1.97
C TYR A 144 -4.77 16.20 -2.40
N VAL A 145 -3.89 15.89 -1.45
CA VAL A 145 -3.01 14.71 -1.48
C VAL A 145 -3.00 14.13 -0.08
N SER A 146 -3.22 12.81 0.02
CA SER A 146 -3.27 12.13 1.32
C SER A 146 -1.96 12.31 2.11
N PRO A 147 -2.04 12.53 3.44
CA PRO A 147 -0.88 12.47 4.32
C PRO A 147 -0.09 11.15 4.18
N ARG A 148 -0.77 10.03 3.88
CA ARG A 148 -0.11 8.73 3.65
C ARG A 148 0.85 8.78 2.46
N SER A 149 0.47 9.44 1.37
CA SER A 149 1.32 9.58 0.18
C SER A 149 2.54 10.44 0.49
N TRP A 150 2.35 11.59 1.15
CA TRP A 150 3.45 12.45 1.56
C TRP A 150 4.44 11.75 2.49
N LEU A 151 3.92 11.10 3.54
CA LEU A 151 4.75 10.42 4.54
C LEU A 151 5.47 9.22 3.93
N CYS A 152 4.78 8.38 3.13
CA CYS A 152 5.39 7.22 2.48
C CYS A 152 6.54 7.64 1.55
N CYS A 153 6.28 8.60 0.65
CA CYS A 153 7.29 9.10 -0.28
C CYS A 153 8.49 9.69 0.45
N ALA A 154 8.27 10.57 1.43
CA ALA A 154 9.36 11.19 2.19
C ALA A 154 10.24 10.16 2.89
N HIS A 155 9.63 9.23 3.64
CA HIS A 155 10.38 8.22 4.39
C HIS A 155 11.09 7.21 3.49
N PHE A 156 10.52 6.89 2.32
CA PHE A 156 11.17 6.04 1.33
C PHE A 156 12.48 6.66 0.83
N PHE A 157 12.44 7.92 0.36
CA PHE A 157 13.64 8.58 -0.16
C PHE A 157 14.67 8.84 0.94
N LEU A 158 14.24 9.26 2.14
CA LEU A 158 15.14 9.43 3.28
C LEU A 158 15.81 8.09 3.67
N GLY A 159 15.03 7.01 3.77
CA GLY A 159 15.53 5.67 4.08
C GLY A 159 16.53 5.16 3.04
N PHE A 160 16.20 5.32 1.76
CA PHE A 160 17.07 4.92 0.64
C PHE A 160 18.41 5.66 0.67
N PHE A 161 18.42 7.00 0.77
CA PHE A 161 19.67 7.76 0.76
C PHE A 161 20.50 7.55 2.03
N LEU A 162 19.86 7.31 3.19
CA LEU A 162 20.58 6.90 4.41
C LEU A 162 21.24 5.53 4.25
N TRP A 163 20.62 4.61 3.53
CA TRP A 163 21.23 3.31 3.20
C TRP A 163 22.38 3.47 2.19
N VAL A 164 22.25 4.30 1.17
CA VAL A 164 23.38 4.63 0.27
C VAL A 164 24.55 5.23 1.05
N GLY A 165 24.26 6.19 1.95
CA GLY A 165 25.26 6.76 2.85
C GLY A 165 25.89 5.70 3.77
N HIS A 166 25.13 4.70 4.21
CA HIS A 166 25.67 3.58 4.97
C HIS A 166 26.72 2.80 4.18
N LEU A 167 26.42 2.41 2.93
CA LEU A 167 27.36 1.68 2.09
C LEU A 167 28.65 2.48 1.87
N TRP A 168 28.49 3.76 1.53
CA TRP A 168 29.60 4.68 1.32
C TRP A 168 30.52 4.75 2.56
N HIS A 169 29.95 5.05 3.72
CA HIS A 169 30.74 5.26 4.94
C HIS A 169 31.28 3.95 5.53
N ALA A 170 30.52 2.84 5.45
CA ALA A 170 30.99 1.55 5.94
C ALA A 170 32.16 1.01 5.09
N GLY A 171 32.05 1.11 3.76
CA GLY A 171 33.12 0.74 2.84
C GLY A 171 34.38 1.57 3.09
N ARG A 172 34.24 2.90 3.14
CA ARG A 172 35.35 3.82 3.41
C ARG A 172 35.98 3.58 4.78
N ALA A 173 35.19 3.34 5.82
CA ALA A 173 35.71 3.07 7.17
C ALA A 173 36.56 1.80 7.21
N ARG A 174 36.11 0.72 6.54
CA ARG A 174 36.88 -0.53 6.46
C ARG A 174 38.17 -0.34 5.65
N ALA A 175 38.12 0.33 4.50
CA ALA A 175 39.30 0.63 3.70
C ALA A 175 40.31 1.48 4.47
N ALA A 176 39.84 2.45 5.26
CA ALA A 176 40.69 3.31 6.08
C ALA A 176 41.33 2.56 7.26
N ALA A 177 40.56 1.71 7.94
CA ALA A 177 41.08 0.85 9.01
C ALA A 177 42.15 -0.13 8.49
N ALA A 178 42.03 -0.58 7.24
CA ALA A 178 43.01 -1.43 6.58
C ALA A 178 44.12 -0.66 5.83
N GLY A 179 44.08 0.68 5.80
CA GLY A 179 45.15 1.55 5.30
C GLY A 179 45.28 1.70 3.78
N PHE A 180 44.23 1.38 3.01
CA PHE A 180 44.25 1.48 1.54
C PHE A 180 43.16 2.41 0.95
N GLU A 181 42.50 3.23 1.78
CA GLU A 181 41.43 4.13 1.34
C GLU A 181 41.90 5.24 0.40
N LYS A 182 43.21 5.53 0.38
CA LYS A 182 43.85 6.54 -0.48
C LYS A 182 44.40 5.97 -1.78
N GLY A 183 44.20 4.67 -2.03
CA GLY A 183 44.69 3.96 -3.21
C GLY A 183 45.67 2.85 -2.87
N ILE A 184 46.06 2.10 -3.90
CA ILE A 184 46.95 0.95 -3.80
C ILE A 184 48.42 1.42 -3.71
N ASN A 185 49.19 0.83 -2.80
CA ASN A 185 50.64 1.02 -2.78
C ASN A 185 51.29 0.30 -3.97
N ARG A 186 51.93 1.07 -4.86
CA ARG A 186 52.58 0.55 -6.08
C ARG A 186 53.72 -0.44 -5.81
N TYR A 187 54.28 -0.47 -4.60
CA TYR A 187 55.34 -1.40 -4.22
C TYR A 187 54.83 -2.69 -3.57
N THR A 188 53.57 -2.72 -3.13
CA THR A 188 52.98 -3.87 -2.41
C THR A 188 51.56 -4.15 -2.90
N GLU A 189 51.36 -4.15 -4.22
CA GLU A 189 50.07 -4.44 -4.85
C GLU A 189 49.63 -5.90 -4.55
N PRO A 190 48.51 -6.12 -3.81
CA PRO A 190 48.16 -7.46 -3.33
C PRO A 190 47.90 -8.48 -4.44
N VAL A 191 47.32 -8.05 -5.56
CA VAL A 191 46.93 -8.94 -6.67
C VAL A 191 48.16 -9.58 -7.34
N LEU A 192 49.32 -8.91 -7.35
CA LEU A 192 50.56 -9.44 -7.92
C LEU A 192 51.16 -10.60 -7.12
N ALA A 193 50.77 -10.78 -5.86
CA ALA A 193 51.21 -11.88 -5.01
C ALA A 193 50.23 -13.07 -5.03
N MET A 194 49.09 -12.94 -5.71
CA MET A 194 48.10 -14.01 -5.86
C MET A 194 48.44 -14.90 -7.06
N ARG A 195 47.94 -16.14 -7.06
CA ARG A 195 48.01 -17.00 -8.25
C ARG A 195 47.09 -16.44 -9.33
N LEU A 196 47.44 -16.68 -10.60
CA LEU A 196 46.52 -16.47 -11.72
C LEU A 196 45.25 -17.31 -11.52
N LEU A 197 44.14 -16.79 -12.02
CA LEU A 197 42.85 -17.47 -11.90
C LEU A 197 42.78 -18.70 -12.84
N ASP A 198 43.58 -18.70 -13.90
CA ASP A 198 43.70 -19.72 -14.94
C ASP A 198 45.16 -20.12 -15.24
#